data_AF-U7KGU4-F1
#
_entry.id   AF-U7KGU4-F1
#
_cell.length_a   1.000
_cell.length_b   1.000
_cell.length_c   1.000
_cell.angle_alpha   90.00
_cell.angle_beta   90.00
_cell.angle_gamma   90.00
#
_symmetry.space_group_name_H-M   'P 1'
#
loop_
_entity.id
_entity.type
_entity.pdbx_description
1 polymer ?
#
loop_
_entity_poly.entity_id
_entity_poly.type
_entity_poly.pdbx_seq_one_letter_code
_entity_poly.pdbx_strand_id
1 'polypeptide(L)'
;MALHQSLLDLSELAPHCQSRATARGLLAEAQDVLRNAVAHQDDEIELANWFSRLLTDIVRAPGVDADIRLTGAAARGDQLPSMPIEWMGEDSDLESVFRDVGLEVHQAAGSMAARVDAGLPLGRGGEQALLEEALSQRPPLLQRVGGLPDRGAAVDIKSMLLSPIAAIARWAAPGPHPTVDRLAIGQERGMLTAEDAETLDLAWRTGYSVEMRRWYDNVHGRESVLQDLPPLERTAYGTACRMVSATFESISQRTADGAN
;
A
#
# COMPACT_ATOMS: atom_id res chain seq x y z
N MET A 1 -0.36 -18.77 -5.05
CA MET A 1 0.40 -20.06 -5.10
C MET A 1 0.67 -20.47 -3.66
N ALA A 2 1.26 -21.63 -3.34
CA ALA A 2 1.72 -21.83 -1.95
C ALA A 2 2.99 -21.01 -1.73
N LEU A 3 3.05 -20.21 -0.65
CA LEU A 3 4.25 -19.44 -0.30
C LEU A 3 5.46 -20.38 -0.13
N HIS A 4 6.64 -19.91 -0.51
CA HIS A 4 7.89 -20.65 -0.33
C HIS A 4 8.13 -21.00 1.16
N GLN A 5 8.74 -22.15 1.45
CA GLN A 5 8.90 -22.66 2.82
C GLN A 5 9.58 -21.67 3.77
N SER A 6 10.59 -20.94 3.31
CA SER A 6 11.28 -19.93 4.11
C SER A 6 10.38 -18.77 4.57
N LEU A 7 9.37 -18.41 3.77
CA LEU A 7 8.37 -17.41 4.16
C LEU A 7 7.47 -17.97 5.29
N LEU A 8 7.09 -19.24 5.17
CA LEU A 8 6.28 -19.94 6.17
C LEU A 8 7.03 -20.10 7.49
N ASP A 9 8.30 -20.51 7.44
CA ASP A 9 9.16 -20.68 8.62
C ASP A 9 9.27 -19.37 9.41
N LEU A 10 9.48 -18.24 8.72
CA LEU A 10 9.51 -16.92 9.38
C LEU A 10 8.15 -16.52 9.96
N SER A 11 7.04 -16.83 9.27
CA SER A 11 5.70 -16.60 9.81
C SER A 11 5.41 -17.40 11.07
N GLU A 12 5.98 -18.61 11.21
CA GLU A 12 5.86 -19.40 12.44
C GLU A 12 6.70 -18.81 13.58
N LEU A 13 7.87 -18.24 13.28
CA LEU A 13 8.77 -17.68 14.30
C LEU A 13 8.32 -16.29 14.81
N ALA A 14 7.76 -15.45 13.92
CA ALA A 14 7.36 -14.08 14.22
C ALA A 14 6.52 -13.90 15.51
N PRO A 15 5.39 -14.63 15.70
CA PRO A 15 4.55 -14.45 16.90
C PRO A 15 5.21 -14.95 18.20
N HIS A 16 6.32 -15.69 18.09
CA HIS A 16 7.04 -16.28 19.22
C HIS A 16 8.36 -15.55 19.54
N CYS A 17 8.58 -14.39 18.95
CA CYS A 17 9.69 -13.52 19.28
C CYS A 17 9.74 -13.22 20.79
N GLN A 18 10.89 -13.48 21.42
CA GLN A 18 11.11 -13.30 22.86
C GLN A 18 11.88 -12.03 23.23
N SER A 19 12.35 -11.27 22.24
CA SER A 19 13.02 -9.99 22.47
C SER A 19 13.00 -9.11 21.23
N ARG A 20 13.11 -7.80 21.44
CA ARG A 20 13.31 -6.81 20.37
C ARG A 20 14.56 -7.06 19.52
N ALA A 21 15.61 -7.64 20.09
CA ALA A 21 16.79 -8.05 19.34
C ALA A 21 16.49 -9.20 18.38
N THR A 22 15.67 -10.16 18.80
CA THR A 22 15.16 -11.25 17.95
C THR A 22 14.24 -10.69 16.85
N ALA A 23 13.34 -9.77 17.20
CA ALA A 23 12.48 -9.08 16.23
C ALA A 23 13.31 -8.40 15.13
N ARG A 24 14.37 -7.67 15.50
CA ARG A 24 15.30 -7.06 14.55
C ARG A 24 15.91 -8.09 13.59
N GLY A 25 16.38 -9.22 14.12
CA GLY A 25 16.93 -10.31 13.29
C GLY A 25 15.92 -10.86 12.30
N LEU A 26 14.69 -11.13 12.75
CA LEU A 26 13.61 -11.63 11.89
C LEU A 26 13.22 -10.63 10.81
N LEU A 27 13.19 -9.32 11.12
CA LEU A 27 12.89 -8.28 10.13
C LEU A 27 13.97 -8.16 9.05
N ALA A 28 15.25 -8.32 9.42
CA ALA A 28 16.34 -8.36 8.45
C ALA A 28 16.23 -9.59 7.54
N GLU A 29 16.05 -10.77 8.13
CA GLU A 29 15.91 -12.04 7.39
C GLU A 29 14.67 -12.02 6.48
N ALA A 30 13.56 -11.44 6.94
CA ALA A 30 12.35 -11.30 6.15
C ALA A 30 12.55 -10.50 4.87
N GLN A 31 13.36 -9.43 4.91
CA GLN A 31 13.69 -8.66 3.72
C GLN A 31 14.53 -9.48 2.73
N ASP A 32 15.47 -10.27 3.22
CA ASP A 32 16.30 -11.15 2.36
C ASP A 32 15.46 -12.25 1.70
N VAL A 33 14.58 -12.90 2.47
CA VAL A 33 13.68 -13.93 1.94
C VAL A 33 12.69 -13.32 0.94
N LEU A 34 12.16 -12.14 1.23
CA LEU A 34 11.27 -11.42 0.31
C LEU A 34 11.98 -11.07 -1.00
N ARG A 35 13.24 -10.63 -0.98
CA ARG A 35 14.01 -10.39 -2.21
C ARG A 35 14.15 -11.67 -3.03
N ASN A 36 14.40 -12.80 -2.38
CA ASN A 36 14.48 -14.09 -3.07
C ASN A 36 13.15 -14.47 -3.71
N ALA A 37 12.03 -14.29 -3.01
CA ALA A 37 10.69 -14.56 -3.56
C ALA A 37 10.38 -13.68 -4.78
N VAL A 38 10.71 -12.38 -4.73
CA VAL A 38 10.58 -11.47 -5.88
C VAL A 38 11.45 -11.89 -7.07
N ALA A 39 12.65 -12.42 -6.81
CA ALA A 39 13.51 -12.96 -7.86
C ALA A 39 12.90 -14.20 -8.55
N HIS A 40 12.07 -14.96 -7.84
CA HIS A 40 11.35 -16.13 -8.35
C HIS A 40 9.99 -15.82 -8.98
N GLN A 41 9.61 -14.54 -9.08
CA GLN A 41 8.34 -14.09 -9.66
C GLN A 41 7.10 -14.62 -8.92
N ASP A 42 7.19 -14.74 -7.60
CA ASP A 42 6.03 -14.97 -6.74
C ASP A 42 5.04 -13.78 -6.82
N ASP A 43 3.76 -14.02 -6.51
CA ASP A 43 2.69 -13.01 -6.60
C ASP A 43 2.95 -11.85 -5.63
N GLU A 44 3.09 -10.63 -6.17
CA GLU A 44 3.52 -9.47 -5.37
C GLU A 44 2.48 -9.05 -4.32
N ILE A 45 1.19 -9.35 -4.52
CA ILE A 45 0.13 -9.04 -3.55
C ILE A 45 0.15 -10.07 -2.41
N GLU A 46 0.33 -11.36 -2.72
CA GLU A 46 0.54 -12.41 -1.71
C GLU A 46 1.78 -12.09 -0.84
N LEU A 47 2.87 -11.62 -1.45
CA LEU A 47 4.09 -11.22 -0.75
C LEU A 47 3.91 -9.99 0.15
N ALA A 48 3.18 -8.97 -0.30
CA ALA A 48 2.87 -7.79 0.51
C ALA A 48 1.98 -8.13 1.71
N ASN A 49 1.01 -9.04 1.53
CA ASN A 49 0.18 -9.55 2.60
C ASN A 49 1.02 -10.32 3.63
N TRP A 50 1.89 -11.22 3.16
CA TRP A 50 2.81 -11.95 4.03
C TRP A 50 3.68 -11.00 4.86
N PHE A 51 4.28 -9.98 4.24
CA PHE A 51 5.16 -9.04 4.94
C PHE A 51 4.39 -8.21 5.99
N SER A 52 3.20 -7.71 5.63
CA SER A 52 2.30 -7.01 6.56
C SER A 52 1.91 -7.86 7.78
N ARG A 53 1.62 -9.14 7.54
CA ARG A 53 1.27 -10.08 8.59
C ARG A 53 2.46 -10.34 9.52
N LEU A 54 3.64 -10.56 8.95
CA LEU A 54 4.88 -10.70 9.72
C LEU A 54 5.11 -9.50 10.64
N LEU A 55 4.94 -8.27 10.13
CA LEU A 55 5.05 -7.04 10.93
C LEU A 55 4.04 -7.01 12.07
N THR A 56 2.79 -7.37 11.78
CA THR A 56 1.72 -7.44 12.79
C THR A 56 2.03 -8.46 13.87
N ASP A 57 2.51 -9.63 13.49
CA ASP A 57 2.86 -10.72 14.41
C ASP A 57 4.06 -10.34 15.29
N ILE A 58 5.08 -9.66 14.73
CA ILE A 58 6.24 -9.16 15.47
C ILE A 58 5.84 -8.09 16.48
N VAL A 59 5.02 -7.10 16.08
CA VAL A 59 4.57 -6.02 16.98
C VAL A 59 3.78 -6.58 18.18
N ARG A 60 3.01 -7.66 17.96
CA ARG A 60 2.19 -8.32 18.99
C ARG A 60 2.93 -9.42 19.75
N ALA A 61 4.16 -9.75 19.36
CA ALA A 61 4.91 -10.82 19.99
C ALA A 61 5.23 -10.49 21.45
N PRO A 62 5.22 -11.46 22.38
CA PRO A 62 5.45 -11.22 23.81
C PRO A 62 6.78 -10.51 24.13
N GLY A 63 7.81 -10.72 23.30
CA GLY A 63 9.12 -10.08 23.45
C GLY A 63 9.21 -8.64 22.96
N VAL A 64 8.16 -8.13 22.30
CA VAL A 64 8.03 -6.75 21.83
C VAL A 64 6.97 -6.02 22.64
N ASP A 65 5.78 -6.61 22.73
CA ASP A 65 4.58 -6.17 23.47
C ASP A 65 4.39 -4.65 23.42
N ALA A 66 4.39 -4.10 22.19
CA ALA A 66 4.33 -2.67 21.99
C ALA A 66 2.90 -2.15 22.17
N ASP A 67 2.74 -1.10 22.98
CA ASP A 67 1.47 -0.38 23.15
C ASP A 67 1.24 0.61 21.99
N ILE A 68 1.26 0.07 20.77
CA ILE A 68 1.02 0.80 19.53
C ILE A 68 -0.05 0.10 18.72
N ARG A 69 -0.70 0.87 17.85
CA ARG A 69 -1.67 0.34 16.90
C ARG A 69 -1.22 0.62 15.48
N LEU A 70 -0.85 -0.42 14.75
CA LEU A 70 -0.54 -0.32 13.34
C LEU A 70 -1.70 0.31 12.57
N THR A 71 -1.34 1.11 11.56
CA THR A 71 -2.24 1.71 10.59
C THR A 71 -1.57 1.71 9.21
N GLY A 72 -2.19 2.38 8.23
CA GLY A 72 -1.64 2.50 6.89
C GLY A 72 -1.48 1.14 6.21
N ALA A 73 -0.44 1.03 5.39
CA ALA A 73 -0.13 -0.16 4.60
C ALA A 73 -0.02 -1.45 5.44
N ALA A 74 0.76 -1.41 6.52
CA ALA A 74 0.97 -2.54 7.43
C ALA A 74 -0.32 -3.11 8.02
N ALA A 75 -1.22 -2.26 8.51
CA ALA A 75 -2.46 -2.72 9.12
C ALA A 75 -3.46 -3.32 8.11
N ARG A 76 -3.37 -2.89 6.85
CA ARG A 76 -4.27 -3.35 5.79
C ARG A 76 -3.84 -4.68 5.17
N GLY A 77 -2.56 -5.04 5.24
CA GLY A 77 -2.05 -6.16 4.43
C GLY A 77 -1.32 -5.72 3.14
N ASP A 78 -1.01 -4.44 3.01
CA ASP A 78 -0.45 -3.82 1.82
C ASP A 78 0.92 -3.19 2.10
N GLN A 79 1.80 -3.83 2.88
CA GLN A 79 3.11 -3.28 3.20
C GLN A 79 4.19 -3.78 2.25
N LEU A 80 4.95 -2.84 1.71
CA LEU A 80 6.25 -3.07 1.11
C LEU A 80 7.36 -2.51 2.01
N PRO A 81 8.57 -3.07 1.98
CA PRO A 81 9.69 -2.52 2.75
C PRO A 81 10.09 -1.10 2.32
N SER A 82 9.77 -0.68 1.08
CA SER A 82 9.99 0.70 0.59
C SER A 82 8.91 1.70 1.02
N MET A 83 7.87 1.24 1.71
CA MET A 83 6.83 2.09 2.25
C MET A 83 7.08 2.34 3.74
N PRO A 84 6.73 3.52 4.25
CA PRO A 84 6.80 3.76 5.68
C PRO A 84 5.81 2.84 6.42
N ILE A 85 6.22 2.34 7.57
CA ILE A 85 5.36 1.66 8.54
C ILE A 85 4.72 2.74 9.41
N GLU A 86 3.40 2.75 9.49
CA GLU A 86 2.64 3.76 10.21
C GLU A 86 1.96 3.17 11.45
N TRP A 87 1.99 3.89 12.57
CA TRP A 87 1.26 3.49 13.79
C TRP A 87 0.76 4.65 14.63
N MET A 88 -0.23 4.37 15.48
CA MET A 88 -0.70 5.25 16.55
C MET A 88 -0.09 4.82 17.89
N GLY A 89 0.34 5.78 18.71
CA GLY A 89 1.08 5.52 19.95
C GLY A 89 2.55 5.92 19.85
N GLU A 90 3.33 5.64 20.88
CA GLU A 90 4.76 5.98 20.97
C GLU A 90 5.55 4.77 21.45
N ASP A 91 6.58 4.40 20.70
CA ASP A 91 7.55 3.38 21.09
C ASP A 91 8.90 3.61 20.38
N SER A 92 9.75 4.44 20.99
CA SER A 92 11.06 4.84 20.43
C SER A 92 12.02 3.66 20.25
N ASP A 93 11.91 2.68 21.13
CA ASP A 93 12.75 1.49 21.11
C ASP A 93 12.36 0.59 19.95
N LEU A 94 11.06 0.46 19.66
CA LEU A 94 10.56 -0.29 18.51
C LEU A 94 10.85 0.46 17.20
N GLU A 95 10.71 1.79 17.20
CA GLU A 95 11.14 2.64 16.08
C GLU A 95 12.61 2.38 15.72
N SER A 96 13.48 2.27 16.73
CA SER A 96 14.89 1.94 16.54
C SER A 96 15.09 0.54 15.95
N VAL A 97 14.32 -0.46 16.41
CA VAL A 97 14.36 -1.83 15.86
C VAL A 97 14.08 -1.86 14.35
N PHE A 98 13.07 -1.13 13.89
CA PHE A 98 12.74 -1.03 12.46
C PHE A 98 13.79 -0.25 11.68
N ARG A 99 14.25 0.88 12.21
CA ARG A 99 15.27 1.71 11.54
C ARG A 99 16.61 1.00 11.40
N ASP A 100 17.00 0.19 12.39
CA ASP A 100 18.24 -0.60 12.35
C ASP A 100 18.30 -1.55 11.15
N VAL A 101 17.15 -1.96 10.60
CA VAL A 101 17.04 -2.85 9.42
C VAL A 101 16.66 -2.10 8.15
N GLY A 102 16.72 -0.76 8.17
CA GLY A 102 16.45 0.09 7.01
C GLY A 102 14.96 0.29 6.69
N LEU A 103 14.05 -0.06 7.61
CA LEU A 103 12.63 0.20 7.44
C LEU A 103 12.28 1.61 7.95
N GLU A 104 11.55 2.36 7.14
CA GLU A 104 11.03 3.67 7.53
C GLU A 104 9.82 3.51 8.44
N VAL A 105 9.75 4.35 9.46
CA VAL A 105 8.66 4.36 10.45
C VAL A 105 8.21 5.77 10.69
N HIS A 106 6.88 5.97 10.64
CA HIS A 106 6.24 7.23 10.95
C HIS A 106 5.14 7.04 11.99
N GLN A 107 5.09 7.95 12.96
CA GLN A 107 3.90 8.07 13.81
C GLN A 107 2.77 8.65 12.96
N ALA A 108 1.65 7.94 12.89
CA ALA A 108 0.51 8.34 12.11
C ALA A 108 -0.16 9.56 12.75
N ALA A 109 -0.44 10.57 11.93
CA ALA A 109 -1.38 11.62 12.30
C ALA A 109 -2.74 10.97 12.61
N GLY A 110 -3.48 11.51 13.58
CA GLY A 110 -4.82 11.04 13.97
C GLY A 110 -5.91 11.28 12.92
N SER A 111 -5.60 11.12 11.62
CA SER A 111 -6.50 11.29 10.49
C SER A 111 -7.59 10.23 10.44
N MET A 112 -8.66 10.50 9.69
CA MET A 112 -9.74 9.52 9.50
C MET A 112 -9.22 8.27 8.78
N ALA A 113 -8.41 8.45 7.73
CA ALA A 113 -7.78 7.34 7.02
C ALA A 113 -6.98 6.43 7.95
N ALA A 114 -6.13 7.00 8.81
CA ALA A 114 -5.35 6.22 9.77
C ALA A 114 -6.26 5.47 10.76
N ARG A 115 -7.35 6.08 11.22
CA ARG A 115 -8.30 5.42 12.14
C ARG A 115 -8.96 4.21 11.49
N VAL A 116 -9.40 4.35 10.25
CA VAL A 116 -10.07 3.28 9.50
C VAL A 116 -9.11 2.11 9.22
N ASP A 117 -7.89 2.42 8.81
CA ASP A 117 -6.85 1.41 8.57
C ASP A 117 -6.44 0.71 9.87
N ALA A 118 -6.50 1.41 11.00
CA ALA A 118 -6.36 0.81 12.32
C ALA A 118 -7.61 0.02 12.78
N GLY A 119 -8.70 -0.02 12.01
CA GLY A 119 -9.95 -0.68 12.40
C GLY A 119 -10.70 0.02 13.54
N LEU A 120 -10.49 1.32 13.72
CA LEU A 120 -11.26 2.16 14.64
C LEU A 120 -12.55 2.65 13.94
N PRO A 121 -13.62 2.92 14.71
CA PRO A 121 -14.88 3.37 14.14
C PRO A 121 -14.77 4.78 13.52
N LEU A 122 -15.47 4.96 12.40
CA LEU A 122 -15.56 6.20 11.62
C LEU A 122 -16.27 7.36 12.33
N GLY A 123 -17.26 7.05 13.16
CA GLY A 123 -18.16 8.07 13.72
C GLY A 123 -19.13 8.65 12.67
N ARG A 124 -19.95 9.61 13.08
CA ARG A 124 -20.95 10.23 12.19
C ARG A 124 -20.26 11.10 11.13
N GLY A 125 -20.68 10.96 9.88
CA GLY A 125 -20.13 11.74 8.74
C GLY A 125 -18.76 11.24 8.24
N GLY A 126 -18.19 10.19 8.85
CA GLY A 126 -16.88 9.68 8.47
C GLY A 126 -16.80 9.16 7.03
N GLU A 127 -17.88 8.57 6.50
CA GLU A 127 -17.94 8.09 5.12
C GLU A 127 -17.83 9.24 4.11
N GLN A 128 -18.55 10.34 4.35
CA GLN A 128 -18.48 11.54 3.51
C GLN A 128 -17.08 12.19 3.58
N ALA A 129 -16.51 12.30 4.78
CA ALA A 129 -15.16 12.82 4.95
C ALA A 129 -14.11 11.95 4.23
N LEU A 130 -14.25 10.63 4.24
CA LEU A 130 -13.39 9.72 3.48
C LEU A 130 -13.53 9.92 1.97
N LEU A 131 -14.75 10.14 1.47
CA LEU A 131 -14.97 10.39 0.05
C LEU A 131 -14.30 11.70 -0.38
N GLU A 132 -14.50 12.77 0.38
CA GLU A 132 -13.90 14.08 0.11
C GLU A 132 -12.37 14.01 0.13
N GLU A 133 -11.81 13.33 1.15
CA GLU A 133 -10.37 13.06 1.23
C GLU A 133 -9.89 12.26 0.01
N ALA A 134 -10.57 11.18 -0.35
CA ALA A 134 -10.20 10.33 -1.48
C ALA A 134 -10.21 11.12 -2.79
N LEU A 135 -11.30 11.83 -3.10
CA LEU A 135 -11.42 12.62 -4.33
C LEU A 135 -10.39 13.76 -4.40
N SER A 136 -9.98 14.32 -3.26
CA SER A 136 -8.91 15.33 -3.20
C SER A 136 -7.54 14.80 -3.64
N GLN A 137 -7.35 13.47 -3.61
CA GLN A 137 -6.11 12.80 -4.05
C GLN A 137 -6.10 12.47 -5.54
N ARG A 138 -7.05 12.99 -6.34
CA ARG A 138 -7.11 12.74 -7.78
C ARG A 138 -5.73 12.98 -8.43
N PRO A 139 -5.14 11.98 -9.10
CA PRO A 139 -3.86 12.15 -9.78
C PRO A 139 -3.95 13.20 -10.91
N PRO A 140 -2.94 14.07 -11.05
CA PRO A 140 -2.84 14.94 -12.21
C PRO A 140 -2.71 14.11 -13.50
N LEU A 141 -3.19 14.66 -14.61
CA LEU A 141 -3.01 14.04 -15.90
C LEU A 141 -1.53 14.03 -16.29
N LEU A 142 -1.06 12.91 -16.84
CA LEU A 142 0.29 12.84 -17.41
C LEU A 142 0.45 13.86 -18.52
N GLN A 143 1.49 14.69 -18.41
CA GLN A 143 1.79 15.73 -19.39
C GLN A 143 2.15 15.11 -20.74
N ARG A 144 1.77 15.80 -21.82
CA ARG A 144 2.07 15.40 -23.20
C ARG A 144 2.91 16.47 -23.88
N VAL A 145 3.98 16.04 -24.56
CA VAL A 145 4.83 16.90 -25.39
C VAL A 145 4.79 16.33 -26.82
N GLY A 146 4.33 17.13 -27.78
CA GLY A 146 4.20 16.70 -29.18
C GLY A 146 3.20 15.55 -29.41
N GLY A 147 2.17 15.43 -28.57
CA GLY A 147 1.15 14.37 -28.66
C GLY A 147 1.53 13.04 -28.03
N LEU A 148 2.76 12.91 -27.50
CA LEU A 148 3.25 11.74 -26.78
C LEU A 148 3.39 12.05 -25.28
N PRO A 149 3.36 11.03 -24.40
CA PRO A 149 3.69 11.23 -22.98
C PRO A 149 5.07 11.86 -22.83
N ASP A 150 5.18 12.88 -21.98
CA ASP A 150 6.46 13.52 -21.68
C ASP A 150 7.42 12.51 -21.03
N ARG A 151 8.50 12.17 -21.73
CA ARG A 151 9.47 11.19 -21.25
C ARG A 151 10.29 11.68 -20.05
N GLY A 152 10.35 13.00 -19.85
CA GLY A 152 11.00 13.63 -18.70
C GLY A 152 10.09 13.77 -17.47
N ALA A 153 8.81 13.39 -17.57
CA ALA A 153 7.91 13.47 -16.43
C ALA A 153 8.35 12.52 -15.31
N ALA A 154 8.30 13.01 -14.07
CA ALA A 154 8.62 12.25 -12.89
C ALA A 154 7.69 11.04 -12.73
N VAL A 155 8.27 9.92 -12.30
CA VAL A 155 7.54 8.70 -11.96
C VAL A 155 7.34 8.69 -10.44
N ASP A 156 6.11 8.97 -10.04
CA ASP A 156 5.69 8.89 -8.64
C ASP A 156 4.57 7.87 -8.50
N ILE A 157 4.96 6.61 -8.29
CA ILE A 157 4.03 5.48 -8.16
C ILE A 157 3.09 5.68 -6.96
N LYS A 158 3.62 6.24 -5.86
CA LYS A 158 2.89 6.41 -4.62
C LYS A 158 1.77 7.44 -4.79
N SER A 159 2.06 8.64 -5.30
CA SER A 159 1.04 9.69 -5.46
C SER A 159 0.13 9.50 -6.67
N MET A 160 0.60 8.85 -7.74
CA MET A 160 -0.17 8.69 -8.97
C MET A 160 -1.06 7.45 -8.99
N LEU A 161 -0.67 6.38 -8.26
CA LEU A 161 -1.39 5.11 -8.25
C LEU A 161 -1.76 4.66 -6.82
N LEU A 162 -0.78 4.43 -5.95
CA LEU A 162 -1.05 3.67 -4.72
C LEU A 162 -1.92 4.44 -3.71
N SER A 163 -1.48 5.61 -3.25
CA SER A 163 -2.25 6.45 -2.31
C SER A 163 -3.69 6.74 -2.78
N PRO A 164 -3.92 7.22 -4.02
CA PRO A 164 -5.28 7.51 -4.49
C PRO A 164 -6.17 6.27 -4.58
N ILE A 165 -5.66 5.15 -5.09
CA ILE A 165 -6.44 3.91 -5.18
C ILE A 165 -6.79 3.40 -3.78
N ALA A 166 -5.83 3.38 -2.85
CA ALA A 166 -6.08 2.99 -1.47
C ALA A 166 -7.12 3.90 -0.79
N ALA A 167 -7.14 5.20 -1.11
CA ALA A 167 -8.12 6.14 -0.59
C ALA A 167 -9.55 5.85 -1.08
N ILE A 168 -9.72 5.60 -2.39
CA ILE A 168 -11.03 5.19 -2.95
C ILE A 168 -11.48 3.85 -2.37
N ALA A 169 -10.59 2.86 -2.31
CA ALA A 169 -10.89 1.56 -1.74
C ALA A 169 -11.31 1.67 -0.27
N ARG A 170 -10.61 2.51 0.52
CA ARG A 170 -10.94 2.79 1.93
C ARG A 170 -12.33 3.39 2.09
N TRP A 171 -12.70 4.34 1.22
CA TRP A 171 -14.04 4.92 1.22
C TRP A 171 -15.10 3.86 0.86
N ALA A 172 -14.88 3.07 -0.19
CA ALA A 172 -15.84 2.08 -0.68
C ALA A 172 -16.07 0.93 0.32
N ALA A 173 -15.02 0.52 1.04
CA ALA A 173 -15.08 -0.51 2.08
C ALA A 173 -14.19 -0.14 3.28
N PRO A 174 -14.72 0.64 4.24
CA PRO A 174 -13.96 1.02 5.44
C PRO A 174 -13.66 -0.20 6.32
N GLY A 175 -12.42 -0.31 6.79
CA GLY A 175 -11.95 -1.36 7.71
C GLY A 175 -10.59 -1.92 7.31
N PRO A 176 -9.86 -2.62 8.20
CA PRO A 176 -8.46 -3.02 8.01
C PRO A 176 -8.33 -4.22 7.06
N HIS A 177 -8.63 -4.01 5.78
CA HIS A 177 -8.57 -5.00 4.72
C HIS A 177 -7.58 -4.57 3.64
N PRO A 178 -6.97 -5.53 2.92
CA PRO A 178 -6.14 -5.24 1.76
C PRO A 178 -6.88 -4.38 0.75
N THR A 179 -6.15 -3.54 0.03
CA THR A 179 -6.76 -2.60 -0.92
C THR A 179 -7.56 -3.33 -2.00
N VAL A 180 -7.07 -4.46 -2.50
CA VAL A 180 -7.77 -5.30 -3.48
C VAL A 180 -9.08 -5.87 -2.93
N ASP A 181 -9.09 -6.32 -1.68
CA ASP A 181 -10.30 -6.84 -1.02
C ASP A 181 -11.33 -5.71 -0.82
N ARG A 182 -10.86 -4.52 -0.46
CA ARG A 182 -11.72 -3.34 -0.32
C ARG A 182 -12.39 -2.95 -1.64
N LEU A 183 -11.68 -3.04 -2.76
CA LEU A 183 -12.26 -2.79 -4.09
C LEU A 183 -13.36 -3.81 -4.41
N ALA A 184 -13.11 -5.09 -4.16
CA ALA A 184 -14.09 -6.16 -4.36
C ALA A 184 -15.34 -5.97 -3.48
N ILE A 185 -15.15 -5.71 -2.18
CA ILE A 185 -16.25 -5.42 -1.24
C ILE A 185 -17.00 -4.14 -1.66
N GLY A 186 -16.29 -3.12 -2.12
CA GLY A 186 -16.87 -1.88 -2.62
C GLY A 186 -17.78 -2.09 -3.84
N GLN A 187 -17.39 -2.98 -4.75
CA GLN A 187 -18.22 -3.42 -5.86
C GLN A 187 -19.47 -4.17 -5.38
N GLU A 188 -19.31 -5.14 -4.46
CA GLU A 188 -20.43 -5.92 -3.91
C GLU A 188 -21.47 -5.04 -3.20
N ARG A 189 -21.01 -3.94 -2.57
CA ARG A 189 -21.86 -2.94 -1.91
C ARG A 189 -22.49 -1.93 -2.87
N GLY A 190 -22.13 -1.96 -4.16
CA GLY A 190 -22.59 -0.99 -5.16
C GLY A 190 -21.97 0.41 -5.02
N MET A 191 -20.91 0.56 -4.22
CA MET A 191 -20.17 1.82 -4.08
C MET A 191 -19.28 2.08 -5.30
N LEU A 192 -18.78 1.00 -5.90
CA LEU A 192 -18.01 1.00 -7.15
C LEU A 192 -18.77 0.21 -8.21
N THR A 193 -18.67 0.64 -9.46
CA THR A 193 -19.08 -0.20 -10.58
C THR A 193 -18.06 -1.33 -10.79
N ALA A 194 -18.45 -2.39 -11.50
CA ALA A 194 -17.50 -3.45 -11.86
C ALA A 194 -16.30 -2.90 -12.66
N GLU A 195 -16.54 -1.96 -13.57
CA GLU A 195 -15.49 -1.32 -14.36
C GLU A 195 -14.52 -0.51 -13.48
N ASP A 196 -15.03 0.23 -12.49
CA ASP A 196 -14.17 0.98 -11.55
C ASP A 196 -13.29 0.01 -10.74
N ALA A 197 -13.88 -1.06 -10.19
CA ALA A 197 -13.17 -2.01 -9.35
C ALA A 197 -12.08 -2.75 -10.13
N GLU A 198 -12.40 -3.27 -11.33
CA GLU A 198 -11.43 -3.93 -12.22
C GLU A 198 -10.30 -2.98 -12.64
N THR A 199 -10.64 -1.74 -12.98
CA THR A 199 -9.67 -0.72 -13.39
C THR A 199 -8.70 -0.38 -12.25
N LEU A 200 -9.23 -0.16 -11.05
CA LEU A 200 -8.44 0.19 -9.87
C LEU A 200 -7.58 -0.99 -9.40
N ASP A 201 -8.08 -2.23 -9.46
CA ASP A 201 -7.28 -3.43 -9.14
C ASP A 201 -6.10 -3.60 -10.10
N LEU A 202 -6.33 -3.47 -11.41
CA LEU A 202 -5.26 -3.55 -12.41
C LEU A 202 -4.21 -2.45 -12.21
N ALA A 203 -4.65 -1.22 -11.95
CA ALA A 203 -3.76 -0.09 -11.71
C ALA A 203 -2.97 -0.25 -10.39
N TRP A 204 -3.61 -0.78 -9.35
CA TRP A 204 -2.98 -1.10 -8.07
C TRP A 204 -1.87 -2.12 -8.24
N ARG A 205 -2.16 -3.26 -8.89
CA ARG A 205 -1.19 -4.32 -9.18
C ARG A 205 -0.02 -3.81 -10.03
N THR A 206 -0.30 -2.94 -11.00
CA THR A 206 0.73 -2.28 -11.81
C THR A 206 1.66 -1.43 -10.94
N GLY A 207 1.09 -0.58 -10.06
CA GLY A 207 1.88 0.22 -9.14
C GLY A 207 2.70 -0.64 -8.17
N TYR A 208 2.10 -1.71 -7.65
CA TYR A 208 2.74 -2.65 -6.74
C TYR A 208 3.93 -3.36 -7.35
N SER A 209 3.77 -3.89 -8.57
CA SER A 209 4.86 -4.60 -9.25
C SER A 209 6.04 -3.65 -9.54
N VAL A 210 5.77 -2.41 -9.98
CA VAL A 210 6.83 -1.41 -10.20
C VAL A 210 7.52 -1.02 -8.89
N GLU A 211 6.76 -0.75 -7.82
CA GLU A 211 7.34 -0.36 -6.52
C GLU A 211 8.16 -1.50 -5.90
N MET A 212 7.66 -2.74 -5.93
CA MET A 212 8.36 -3.93 -5.47
C MET A 212 9.65 -4.16 -6.25
N ARG A 213 9.63 -4.00 -7.58
CA ARG A 213 10.82 -4.09 -8.42
C ARG A 213 11.85 -3.02 -8.07
N ARG A 214 11.42 -1.77 -7.90
CA ARG A 214 12.30 -0.67 -7.48
C ARG A 214 12.91 -0.91 -6.10
N TRP A 215 12.16 -1.52 -5.18
CA TRP A 215 12.70 -1.93 -3.90
C TRP A 215 13.76 -3.04 -4.06
N TYR A 216 13.44 -4.08 -4.83
CA TYR A 216 14.34 -5.18 -5.15
C TYR A 216 15.66 -4.69 -5.76
N ASP A 217 15.60 -3.75 -6.70
CA ASP A 217 16.75 -3.15 -7.38
C ASP A 217 17.46 -2.05 -6.54
N ASN A 218 16.98 -1.76 -5.33
CA ASN A 218 17.51 -0.71 -4.44
C ASN A 218 17.49 0.71 -5.04
N VAL A 219 16.43 1.05 -5.78
CA VAL A 219 16.21 2.36 -6.42
C VAL A 219 14.89 3.05 -6.02
N HIS A 220 14.18 2.52 -5.02
CA HIS A 220 12.90 3.05 -4.54
C HIS A 220 13.01 4.46 -3.94
N GLY A 221 14.13 4.83 -3.32
CA GLY A 221 14.37 6.18 -2.78
C GLY A 221 14.97 7.19 -3.77
N ARG A 222 15.13 6.81 -5.05
CA ARG A 222 15.73 7.68 -6.08
C ARG A 222 14.64 8.31 -6.92
N GLU A 223 14.80 9.59 -7.27
CA GLU A 223 13.97 10.19 -8.30
C GLU A 223 14.17 9.44 -9.62
N SER A 224 13.07 9.19 -10.34
CA SER A 224 13.09 8.58 -11.66
C SER A 224 12.11 9.27 -12.58
N VAL A 225 12.39 9.23 -13.87
CA VAL A 225 11.52 9.76 -14.93
C VAL A 225 11.00 8.64 -15.82
N LEU A 226 9.98 8.92 -16.62
CA LEU A 226 9.32 7.92 -17.47
C LEU A 226 10.29 7.17 -18.40
N GLN A 227 11.33 7.84 -18.91
CA GLN A 227 12.33 7.19 -19.76
C GLN A 227 13.19 6.16 -19.04
N ASP A 228 13.32 6.23 -17.71
CA ASP A 228 14.15 5.31 -16.92
C ASP A 228 13.45 3.97 -16.73
N LEU A 229 12.12 3.92 -16.87
CA LEU A 229 11.36 2.68 -16.81
C LEU A 229 11.57 1.81 -18.07
N PRO A 230 11.65 0.48 -17.91
CA PRO A 230 11.58 -0.46 -19.03
C PRO A 230 10.38 -0.17 -19.94
N PRO A 231 10.49 -0.41 -21.27
CA PRO A 231 9.43 -0.03 -22.22
C PRO A 231 8.03 -0.56 -21.89
N LEU A 232 7.94 -1.79 -21.38
CA LEU A 232 6.67 -2.40 -20.97
C LEU A 232 6.10 -1.73 -19.71
N GLU A 233 6.91 -1.58 -18.66
CA GLU A 233 6.52 -0.92 -17.41
C GLU A 233 6.11 0.53 -17.63
N ARG A 234 6.83 1.27 -18.48
CA ARG A 234 6.49 2.65 -18.86
C ARG A 234 5.10 2.74 -19.48
N THR A 235 4.77 1.79 -20.35
CA THR A 235 3.46 1.74 -21.03
C THR A 235 2.36 1.37 -20.04
N ALA A 236 2.61 0.37 -19.18
CA ALA A 236 1.69 -0.06 -18.15
C ALA A 236 1.40 1.07 -17.14
N TYR A 237 2.45 1.68 -16.57
CA TYR A 237 2.33 2.82 -15.65
C TYR A 237 1.59 4.00 -16.30
N GLY A 238 1.96 4.37 -17.52
CA GLY A 238 1.30 5.47 -18.23
C GLY A 238 -0.20 5.21 -18.47
N THR A 239 -0.57 3.95 -18.71
CA THR A 239 -1.96 3.52 -18.91
C THR A 239 -2.72 3.51 -17.59
N ALA A 240 -2.15 2.92 -16.54
CA ALA A 240 -2.71 2.91 -15.19
C ALA A 240 -3.02 4.33 -14.69
N CYS A 241 -2.08 5.28 -14.86
CA CYS A 241 -2.31 6.68 -14.44
C CYS A 241 -3.52 7.32 -15.11
N ARG A 242 -3.70 7.08 -16.42
CA ARG A 242 -4.86 7.61 -17.17
C ARG A 242 -6.16 6.96 -16.72
N MET A 243 -6.13 5.64 -16.51
CA MET A 243 -7.29 4.89 -16.07
C MET A 243 -7.74 5.34 -14.67
N VAL A 244 -6.82 5.46 -13.71
CA VAL A 244 -7.12 5.97 -12.36
C VAL A 244 -7.72 7.38 -12.43
N SER A 245 -7.13 8.30 -13.19
CA SER A 245 -7.66 9.67 -13.29
C SER A 245 -9.06 9.71 -13.91
N ALA A 246 -9.36 8.84 -14.88
CA ALA A 246 -10.69 8.72 -15.49
C ALA A 246 -11.72 8.09 -14.54
N THR A 247 -11.33 7.06 -13.78
CA THR A 247 -12.19 6.43 -12.76
C THR A 247 -12.56 7.44 -11.67
N PHE A 248 -11.61 8.26 -11.21
CA PHE A 248 -11.89 9.33 -10.25
C PHE A 248 -12.92 10.34 -10.77
N GLU A 249 -12.81 10.72 -12.05
CA GLU A 249 -13.78 11.62 -12.69
C GLU A 249 -15.17 10.99 -12.75
N SER A 250 -15.24 9.71 -13.14
CA SER A 250 -16.50 8.94 -13.18
C SER A 250 -17.15 8.83 -11.79
N ILE A 251 -16.38 8.48 -10.76
CA ILE A 251 -16.86 8.42 -9.37
C ILE A 251 -17.36 9.79 -8.92
N SER A 252 -16.57 10.85 -9.14
CA SER A 252 -16.92 12.21 -8.73
C SER A 252 -18.22 12.70 -9.38
N GLN A 253 -18.48 12.35 -10.64
CA GLN A 253 -19.71 12.73 -11.33
C GLN A 253 -20.92 12.01 -10.72
N ARG A 254 -20.82 10.69 -10.49
CA ARG A 254 -21.93 9.89 -9.93
C ARG A 254 -22.27 10.28 -8.50
N THR A 255 -21.27 10.60 -7.68
CA THR A 255 -21.52 11.02 -6.29
C THR A 255 -22.12 12.43 -6.22
N ALA A 256 -21.78 13.32 -7.14
CA ALA A 256 -22.43 14.62 -7.27
C ALA A 256 -23.89 14.50 -7.72
N ASP A 257 -24.18 13.61 -8.68
CA ASP A 257 -25.53 13.39 -9.21
C ASP A 257 -26.46 12.71 -8.18
N GLY A 258 -25.91 11.84 -7.32
CA GLY A 258 -26.67 11.21 -6.23
C GLY A 258 -26.90 12.08 -4.99
N ALA A 259 -26.28 13.26 -4.92
CA ALA A 259 -26.44 14.23 -3.84
C ALA A 259 -27.50 15.33 -4.12
N ASN A 260 -27.99 15.42 -5.36
CA ASN A 260 -29.08 16.30 -5.80
C ASN A 260 -30.44 15.58 -5.83
#